data_AF-A0A554RRU0-F1
#
_entry.id   AF-A0A554RRU0-F1
#
_cell.length_a   1.000
_cell.length_b   1.000
_cell.length_c   1.000
_cell.angle_alpha   90.00
_cell.angle_beta   90.00
_cell.angle_gamma   90.00
#
_symmetry.space_group_name_H-M   'P 1'
#
loop_
_entity.id
_entity.type
_entity.pdbx_description
1 polymer ?
#
loop_
_entity_poly.entity_id
_entity_poly.type
_entity_poly.pdbx_seq_one_letter_code
_entity_poly.pdbx_strand_id
1 'polypeptide(L)'
;MLLRFLKLFFLLAATLSLGAFAFLHGFNAWRAGQIVVTRRGREPFVASADGAFPLTFNMEVWGLMIIGGAVALCGIAGVVKFLIHTPDQRRTMLTRMDGVSRRERSDMDIPWSVGLAIVGAVVAFFLYLGFRVHTQ
;
A
#
# COMPACT_ATOMS: atom_id res chain seq x y z
N MET A 1 2.05 1.72 -27.18
CA MET A 1 1.94 2.44 -25.88
C MET A 1 0.82 1.91 -24.98
N LEU A 2 -0.40 1.74 -25.50
CA LEU A 2 -1.56 1.22 -24.75
C LEU A 2 -1.26 -0.06 -23.95
N LEU A 3 -0.58 -1.03 -24.57
CA LEU A 3 -0.25 -2.31 -23.92
C LEU A 3 0.70 -2.17 -22.71
N ARG A 4 1.59 -1.17 -22.72
CA ARG A 4 2.50 -0.89 -21.58
C ARG A 4 1.73 -0.23 -20.44
N PHE A 5 0.82 0.68 -20.77
CA PHE A 5 -0.04 1.37 -19.82
C PHE A 5 -0.97 0.40 -19.08
N LEU A 6 -1.58 -0.50 -19.85
CA LEU A 6 -2.47 -1.55 -19.33
C LEU A 6 -1.72 -2.49 -18.36
N LYS A 7 -0.51 -2.93 -18.72
CA LYS A 7 0.34 -3.76 -17.85
C LYS A 7 0.69 -3.07 -16.53
N LEU A 8 1.01 -1.77 -16.59
CA LEU A 8 1.38 -0.99 -15.40
C LEU A 8 0.18 -0.77 -14.47
N PHE A 9 -0.99 -0.49 -15.04
CA PHE A 9 -2.24 -0.40 -14.30
C PHE A 9 -2.58 -1.72 -13.59
N PHE A 10 -2.53 -2.86 -14.29
CA PHE A 10 -2.79 -4.17 -13.68
C PHE A 10 -1.80 -4.50 -12.57
N LEU A 11 -0.52 -4.14 -12.74
CA LEU A 11 0.51 -4.37 -11.73
C LEU A 11 0.26 -3.53 -10.46
N LEU A 12 -0.13 -2.27 -10.60
CA LEU A 12 -0.50 -1.41 -9.47
C LEU A 12 -1.75 -1.92 -8.75
N ALA A 13 -2.78 -2.28 -9.50
CA ALA A 13 -4.02 -2.83 -8.95
C ALA A 13 -3.76 -4.16 -8.21
N ALA A 14 -2.92 -5.04 -8.76
CA ALA A 14 -2.55 -6.30 -8.12
C ALA A 14 -1.76 -6.07 -6.83
N THR A 15 -0.83 -5.12 -6.81
CA THR A 15 -0.01 -4.82 -5.63
C THR A 15 -0.87 -4.21 -4.52
N LEU A 16 -1.77 -3.28 -4.85
CA LEU A 16 -2.74 -2.72 -3.92
C LEU A 16 -3.65 -3.80 -3.34
N SER A 17 -4.22 -4.64 -4.20
CA SER A 17 -5.15 -5.70 -3.78
C SER A 17 -4.46 -6.72 -2.88
N LEU A 18 -3.23 -7.10 -3.21
CA LEU A 18 -2.43 -8.03 -2.40
C LEU A 18 -2.09 -7.44 -1.03
N GLY A 19 -1.64 -6.18 -0.99
CA GLY A 19 -1.31 -5.49 0.25
C GLY A 19 -2.54 -5.32 1.17
N ALA A 20 -3.65 -4.85 0.60
CA ALA A 20 -4.91 -4.70 1.32
C ALA A 20 -5.44 -6.04 1.83
N PHE A 21 -5.37 -7.10 1.01
CA PHE A 21 -5.78 -8.44 1.41
C PHE A 21 -4.96 -8.96 2.59
N ALA A 22 -3.62 -8.89 2.51
CA ALA A 22 -2.74 -9.31 3.59
C ALA A 22 -2.99 -8.52 4.89
N PHE A 23 -3.18 -7.20 4.77
CA PHE A 23 -3.49 -6.34 5.90
C PHE A 23 -4.82 -6.73 6.57
N LEU A 24 -5.88 -6.87 5.76
CA LEU A 24 -7.21 -7.24 6.26
C LEU A 24 -7.23 -8.64 6.85
N HIS A 25 -6.45 -9.57 6.30
CA HIS A 25 -6.31 -10.91 6.86
C HIS A 25 -5.66 -10.86 8.25
N GLY A 26 -4.57 -10.10 8.41
CA GLY A 26 -3.95 -9.87 9.72
C GLY A 26 -4.91 -9.18 10.70
N PHE A 27 -5.63 -8.14 10.25
CA PHE A 27 -6.60 -7.42 11.08
C PHE A 27 -7.78 -8.30 11.51
N ASN A 28 -8.30 -9.15 10.62
CA ASN A 28 -9.36 -10.09 10.96
C ASN A 28 -8.88 -11.16 11.94
N ALA A 29 -7.66 -11.68 11.76
CA ALA A 29 -7.05 -12.62 12.69
C ALA A 29 -6.82 -11.99 14.07
N TRP A 30 -6.41 -10.72 14.10
CA TRP A 30 -6.32 -9.93 15.33
C TRP A 30 -7.67 -9.84 16.04
N ARG A 31 -8.73 -9.43 15.32
CA ARG A 31 -10.09 -9.34 15.89
C ARG A 31 -10.67 -10.68 16.34
N ALA A 32 -10.32 -11.75 15.64
CA ALA A 32 -10.75 -13.11 15.98
C ALA A 32 -9.97 -13.68 17.17
N GLY A 33 -8.83 -13.07 17.54
CA GLY A 33 -7.95 -13.58 18.59
C GLY A 33 -7.25 -14.89 18.23
N GLN A 34 -7.31 -15.32 16.96
CA GLN A 34 -6.73 -16.56 16.48
C GLN A 34 -6.26 -16.48 15.03
N ILE A 35 -5.21 -17.23 14.70
CA ILE A 35 -4.65 -17.35 13.36
C ILE A 35 -4.15 -18.78 13.11
N VAL A 36 -4.37 -19.30 11.90
CA VAL A 36 -3.80 -20.59 11.48
C VAL A 36 -2.39 -20.33 10.97
N VAL A 37 -1.40 -20.97 11.60
CA VAL A 37 0.01 -20.84 11.26
C VAL A 37 0.48 -22.11 10.57
N THR A 38 0.93 -21.97 9.34
CA THR A 38 1.53 -23.06 8.56
C THR A 38 3.04 -22.88 8.56
N ARG A 39 3.76 -23.75 9.29
CA ARG A 39 5.23 -23.72 9.35
C ARG A 39 5.79 -24.98 8.69
N ARG A 40 6.83 -24.81 7.87
CA ARG A 40 7.46 -25.92 7.13
C ARG A 40 7.91 -27.03 8.09
N GLY A 41 7.47 -28.26 7.84
CA GLY A 41 7.81 -29.43 8.66
C GLY A 41 6.99 -29.58 9.95
N ARG A 42 5.92 -28.81 10.12
CA ARG A 42 4.92 -28.99 11.17
C ARG A 42 3.52 -29.03 10.57
N GLU A 43 2.60 -29.72 11.23
CA GLU A 43 1.19 -29.61 10.91
C GLU A 43 0.69 -28.18 11.17
N PRO A 44 -0.25 -27.67 10.35
CA PRO A 44 -0.86 -26.37 10.60
C PRO A 44 -1.51 -26.36 11.99
N PHE A 45 -1.24 -25.33 12.78
CA PHE A 45 -1.82 -25.18 14.10
C PHE A 45 -2.42 -23.79 14.29
N VAL A 46 -3.37 -23.68 15.20
CA VAL A 46 -4.00 -22.40 15.54
C VAL A 46 -3.20 -21.76 16.67
N ALA A 47 -2.69 -20.56 16.44
CA ALA A 47 -2.16 -19.70 17.49
C ALA A 47 -3.25 -18.71 17.91
N SER A 48 -3.51 -18.60 19.21
CA SER A 48 -4.46 -17.63 19.76
C SER A 48 -3.79 -16.65 20.72
N ALA A 49 -4.42 -15.49 20.91
CA ALA A 49 -3.94 -14.41 21.78
C ALA A 49 -3.77 -14.88 23.24
N ASP A 50 -4.70 -15.71 23.73
CA ASP A 50 -4.70 -16.25 25.10
C ASP A 50 -4.24 -17.72 25.16
N GLY A 51 -3.69 -18.24 24.06
CA GLY A 51 -3.32 -19.65 23.94
C GLY A 51 -1.90 -19.97 24.38
N ALA A 52 -1.46 -21.18 24.04
CA ALA A 52 -0.10 -21.65 24.31
C ALA A 52 0.99 -20.90 23.50
N PHE A 53 0.61 -20.19 22.43
CA PHE A 53 1.53 -19.53 21.49
C PHE A 53 1.21 -18.05 21.23
N PRO A 54 1.10 -17.20 22.27
CA PRO A 54 0.67 -15.81 22.13
C PRO A 54 1.68 -14.97 21.34
N LEU A 55 2.98 -15.27 21.48
CA LEU A 55 4.05 -14.60 20.75
C LEU A 55 3.98 -14.92 19.24
N THR A 56 3.64 -16.16 18.88
CA THR A 56 3.51 -16.56 17.47
C THR A 56 2.27 -15.93 16.85
N PHE A 57 1.15 -15.90 17.58
CA PHE A 57 -0.06 -15.19 17.17
C PHE A 57 0.26 -13.72 16.84
N ASN A 58 0.89 -13.01 17.78
CA ASN A 58 1.23 -11.60 17.59
C ASN A 58 2.20 -11.40 16.41
N MET A 59 3.25 -12.21 16.28
CA MET A 59 4.20 -12.09 15.17
C MET A 59 3.54 -12.29 13.80
N GLU A 60 2.65 -13.27 13.66
CA GLU A 60 1.99 -13.56 12.38
C GLU A 60 0.95 -12.48 12.03
N VAL A 61 0.14 -12.08 13.00
CA VAL A 61 -0.86 -11.01 12.84
C VAL A 61 -0.19 -9.68 12.48
N TRP A 62 0.82 -9.26 13.25
CA TRP A 62 1.55 -8.02 12.99
C TRP A 62 2.38 -8.10 11.72
N GLY A 63 2.99 -9.26 11.43
CA GLY A 63 3.71 -9.50 10.20
C GLY A 63 2.82 -9.28 8.97
N LEU A 64 1.63 -9.88 8.96
CA LEU A 64 0.65 -9.69 7.89
C LEU A 64 0.19 -8.24 7.76
N MET A 65 -0.07 -7.55 8.88
CA MET A 65 -0.50 -6.16 8.86
C MET A 65 0.62 -5.22 8.38
N ILE A 66 1.85 -5.37 8.87
CA ILE A 66 2.97 -4.49 8.48
C ILE A 66 3.36 -4.74 7.01
N ILE A 67 3.50 -6.00 6.61
CA ILE A 67 3.85 -6.35 5.22
C ILE A 67 2.72 -5.93 4.28
N GLY A 68 1.47 -6.24 4.61
CA GLY A 68 0.31 -5.84 3.83
C GLY A 68 0.20 -4.33 3.67
N GLY A 69 0.39 -3.58 4.76
CA GLY A 69 0.43 -2.12 4.75
C GLY A 69 1.56 -1.57 3.87
N ALA A 70 2.78 -2.09 4.01
CA ALA A 70 3.92 -1.68 3.19
C ALA A 70 3.70 -1.93 1.70
N VAL A 71 3.19 -3.11 1.34
CA VAL A 71 2.87 -3.47 -0.05
C VAL A 71 1.77 -2.57 -0.62
N ALA A 72 0.72 -2.30 0.15
CA ALA A 72 -0.34 -1.38 -0.26
C ALA A 72 0.20 0.03 -0.49
N LEU A 73 1.07 0.53 0.40
CA LEU A 73 1.68 1.86 0.27
C LEU A 73 2.59 1.97 -0.97
N CYS A 74 3.35 0.92 -1.30
CA CYS A 74 4.09 0.86 -2.57
C CYS A 74 3.15 0.97 -3.79
N GLY A 75 2.00 0.30 -3.73
CA GLY A 75 0.94 0.42 -4.74
C GLY A 75 0.39 1.84 -4.85
N ILE A 76 0.08 2.50 -3.72
CA ILE A 76 -0.39 3.89 -3.68
C ILE A 76 0.66 4.83 -4.27
N ALA A 77 1.93 4.70 -3.87
CA ALA A 77 3.02 5.52 -4.40
C ALA A 77 3.17 5.35 -5.93
N GLY A 78 2.99 4.12 -6.42
CA GLY A 78 2.97 3.82 -7.85
C GLY A 78 1.77 4.44 -8.57
N VAL A 79 0.58 4.44 -7.97
CA VAL A 79 -0.61 5.14 -8.51
C VAL A 79 -0.42 6.64 -8.53
N VAL A 80 0.14 7.24 -7.47
CA VAL A 80 0.46 8.67 -7.43
C VAL A 80 1.43 9.03 -8.55
N LYS A 81 2.53 8.26 -8.71
CA LYS A 81 3.48 8.47 -9.80
C LYS A 81 2.81 8.32 -11.17
N PHE A 82 1.93 7.34 -11.33
CA PHE A 82 1.20 7.10 -12.57
C PHE A 82 0.25 8.26 -12.91
N LEU A 83 -0.55 8.72 -11.94
CA LEU A 83 -1.49 9.81 -12.14
C LEU A 83 -0.80 11.15 -12.39
N ILE A 84 0.38 11.38 -11.81
CA ILE A 84 1.17 12.61 -12.03
C ILE A 84 1.87 12.56 -13.41
N HIS A 85 2.52 11.46 -13.78
CA HIS A 85 3.32 11.41 -15.03
C HIS A 85 2.49 11.17 -16.31
N THR A 86 1.31 10.56 -16.20
CA THR A 86 0.47 10.28 -17.37
C THR A 86 -0.04 11.55 -18.09
N PRO A 87 -0.58 12.58 -17.40
CA PRO A 87 -1.01 13.81 -18.07
C PRO A 87 0.16 14.59 -18.68
N ASP A 88 1.33 14.61 -18.04
CA ASP A 88 2.53 15.27 -18.56
C ASP A 88 3.08 14.60 -19.82
N GLN A 89 3.11 13.26 -19.87
CA GLN A 89 3.51 12.54 -21.09
C GLN A 89 2.53 12.72 -22.23
N ARG A 90 1.22 12.81 -21.92
CA ARG A 90 0.18 13.06 -22.93
C ARG A 90 0.25 14.50 -23.47
N ARG A 91 0.50 15.48 -22.60
CA ARG A 91 0.64 16.90 -22.96
C ARG A 91 1.93 17.18 -23.72
N THR A 92 3.07 16.63 -23.30
CA THR A 92 4.35 16.77 -24.03
C THR A 92 4.32 16.17 -25.43
N MET A 93 3.56 15.08 -25.65
CA MET A 93 3.34 14.52 -26.98
C MET A 93 2.46 15.40 -27.88
N LEU A 94 1.41 16.01 -27.32
CA LEU A 94 0.54 16.94 -28.07
C LEU A 94 1.28 18.24 -28.41
N THR A 95 2.05 18.82 -27.48
CA THR A 95 2.87 20.02 -27.72
C THR A 95 4.06 19.79 -28.66
N ARG A 96 4.42 18.53 -28.96
CA ARG A 96 5.47 18.21 -29.94
C ARG A 96 4.91 18.05 -31.36
N MET A 97 3.59 17.86 -31.50
CA MET A 97 2.89 17.86 -32.79
C MET A 97 2.47 19.27 -33.21
N ASP A 98 2.08 20.10 -32.24
CA ASP A 98 1.72 21.50 -32.49
C ASP A 98 2.91 22.40 -32.13
N GLY A 99 3.70 22.76 -33.14
CA GLY A 99 4.81 23.70 -32.96
C GLY A 99 4.35 25.02 -32.36
N VAL A 100 5.16 25.55 -31.43
CA VAL A 100 5.14 26.93 -30.89
C VAL A 100 4.11 27.22 -29.78
N SER A 101 4.57 27.28 -28.53
CA SER A 101 4.78 28.57 -27.84
C SER A 101 5.15 28.33 -26.37
N ARG A 102 6.35 28.81 -26.03
CA ARG A 102 6.89 28.86 -24.68
C ARG A 102 6.40 30.15 -24.04
N ARG A 103 5.39 30.11 -23.17
CA ARG A 103 5.16 31.15 -22.16
C ARG A 103 4.14 30.68 -21.12
N GLU A 104 4.57 30.76 -19.85
CA GLU A 104 3.75 31.03 -18.64
C GLU A 104 2.48 30.18 -18.42
N ARG A 105 2.16 29.61 -17.26
CA ARG A 105 2.63 29.76 -15.88
C ARG A 105 1.63 28.97 -15.00
N SER A 106 2.17 28.31 -13.98
CA SER A 106 1.60 27.93 -12.68
C SER A 106 0.29 27.13 -12.57
N ASP A 107 0.34 26.24 -11.57
CA ASP A 107 -0.75 25.79 -10.70
C ASP A 107 -1.70 24.71 -11.24
N MET A 108 -1.26 23.46 -11.11
CA MET A 108 -1.97 22.50 -10.24
C MET A 108 -1.19 21.18 -10.03
N ASP A 109 0.13 21.22 -10.06
CA ASP A 109 0.93 20.05 -9.69
C ASP A 109 0.83 19.89 -8.18
N ILE A 110 0.13 18.85 -7.72
CA ILE A 110 0.13 18.45 -6.30
C ILE A 110 1.61 18.31 -5.93
N PRO A 111 2.14 19.19 -5.06
CA PRO A 111 3.56 19.19 -4.82
C PRO A 111 3.94 17.84 -4.22
N TRP A 112 5.07 17.27 -4.65
CA TRP A 112 5.55 15.97 -4.20
C TRP A 112 5.55 15.83 -2.67
N SER A 113 5.74 16.94 -1.97
CA SER A 113 5.61 17.06 -0.52
C SER A 113 4.21 16.70 0.02
N VAL A 114 3.14 17.04 -0.69
CA VAL A 114 1.76 16.68 -0.33
C VAL A 114 1.50 15.19 -0.53
N GLY A 115 2.03 14.60 -1.60
CA GLY A 115 1.99 13.14 -1.80
C GLY A 115 2.71 12.38 -0.70
N LEU A 116 3.92 12.84 -0.33
CA LEU A 116 4.68 12.32 0.82
C LEU A 116 3.95 12.54 2.15
N ALA A 117 3.29 13.69 2.34
CA ALA A 117 2.53 13.99 3.55
C ALA A 117 1.31 13.08 3.71
N ILE A 118 0.60 12.77 2.62
CA ILE A 118 -0.53 11.83 2.65
C ILE A 118 -0.03 10.41 2.98
N VAL A 119 1.04 9.94 2.32
CA VAL A 119 1.67 8.65 2.62
C VAL A 119 2.14 8.59 4.07
N GLY A 120 2.81 9.64 4.55
CA GLY A 120 3.26 9.77 5.93
C GLY A 120 2.12 9.78 6.94
N ALA A 121 1.01 10.48 6.65
CA ALA A 121 -0.17 10.53 7.51
C ALA A 121 -0.86 9.15 7.60
N VAL A 122 -0.96 8.43 6.48
CA VAL A 122 -1.51 7.07 6.46
C VAL A 122 -0.62 6.11 7.27
N VAL A 123 0.69 6.16 7.08
CA VAL A 123 1.66 5.37 7.87
C VAL A 123 1.56 5.70 9.36
N ALA A 124 1.56 6.98 9.70
CA ALA A 124 1.45 7.44 11.08
C ALA A 124 0.13 7.01 11.73
N PHE A 125 -0.98 7.02 10.99
CA PHE A 125 -2.27 6.55 11.46
C PHE A 125 -2.28 5.05 11.76
N PHE A 126 -1.67 4.22 10.89
CA PHE A 126 -1.55 2.78 11.14
C PHE A 126 -0.61 2.46 12.30
N LEU A 127 0.52 3.17 12.41
CA LEU A 127 1.42 3.05 13.56
C LEU A 127 0.73 3.49 14.86
N TYR A 128 -0.02 4.59 14.83
CA TYR A 128 -0.80 5.07 15.97
C TYR A 128 -1.85 4.06 16.41
N LEU A 129 -2.62 3.49 15.47
CA LEU A 129 -3.60 2.43 15.77
C LEU A 129 -2.94 1.23 16.43
N GLY A 130 -1.76 0.81 15.92
CA GLY A 130 -1.05 -0.31 16.54
C GLY A 130 -0.48 0.00 17.93
N PHE A 131 -0.02 1.22 18.15
CA PHE A 131 0.51 1.64 19.45
C PHE A 131 -0.61 1.79 20.49
N ARG A 132 -1.73 2.44 20.12
CA ARG A 132 -2.92 2.60 20.97
C ARG A 132 -3.44 1.28 21.52
N VAL A 133 -3.45 0.25 20.66
CA VAL A 133 -3.92 -1.09 20.98
C VAL A 133 -2.97 -1.81 21.96
N HIS A 134 -1.67 -1.46 21.99
CA HIS A 134 -0.71 -2.03 22.93
C HIS A 134 -0.73 -1.37 24.32
N THR A 135 -1.32 -0.17 24.42
CA THR A 135 -1.42 0.61 25.66
C THR A 135 -2.77 0.48 26.38
N GLN A 136 -3.71 -0.30 25.83
CA GLN A 136 -4.98 -0.67 26.47
C GLN A 136 -4.91 -2.12 26.96
#